data_AF-A0A847CFR6-F1
#
_entry.id   AF-A0A847CFR6-F1
#
_cell.length_a   1.000
_cell.length_b   1.000
_cell.length_c   1.000
_cell.angle_alpha   90.00
_cell.angle_beta   90.00
_cell.angle_gamma   90.00
#
_symmetry.space_group_name_H-M   'P 1'
#
loop_
_entity.id
_entity.type
_entity.pdbx_description
1 polymer ?
#
loop_
_entity_poly.entity_id
_entity_poly.type
_entity_poly.pdbx_seq_one_letter_code
_entity_poly.pdbx_strand_id
1 'polypeptide(L)'
;MFIKRLIISSPTEIIRDIEFSSGLNLIIDDTPIDDSKSTGNNVGKTTVLKLIDFCLGAKANIIYTDTENKKEVYDVVKDFL
;
A
#
# COMPACT_ATOMS: atom_id res chain seq x y z
N MET A 1 -19.31 -0.39 -8.32
CA MET A 1 -18.77 0.31 -7.13
C MET A 1 -17.56 1.12 -7.59
N PHE A 2 -17.47 2.40 -7.24
CA PHE A 2 -16.36 3.30 -7.63
C PHE A 2 -15.67 3.82 -6.37
N ILE A 3 -14.36 3.57 -6.24
CA ILE A 3 -13.53 4.18 -5.20
C ILE A 3 -13.14 5.55 -5.74
N LYS A 4 -13.54 6.63 -5.05
CA LYS A 4 -13.19 7.99 -5.45
C LYS A 4 -11.84 8.43 -4.90
N ARG A 5 -11.51 8.02 -3.68
CA ARG A 5 -10.35 8.52 -2.93
C ARG A 5 -9.92 7.53 -1.85
N LEU A 6 -8.62 7.42 -1.61
CA LEU A 6 -8.03 6.75 -0.45
C LEU A 6 -7.17 7.77 0.30
N ILE A 7 -7.50 8.02 1.57
CA ILE A 7 -6.74 8.91 2.45
C ILE A 7 -6.07 8.04 3.52
N ILE A 8 -4.75 8.18 3.65
CA ILE A 8 -3.94 7.59 4.70
C ILE A 8 -3.51 8.73 5.61
N SER A 9 -3.90 8.68 6.87
CA SER A 9 -3.63 9.74 7.85
C SER A 9 -3.24 9.17 9.20
N SER A 10 -2.40 9.90 9.92
CA SER A 10 -2.23 9.73 11.35
C SER A 10 -3.25 10.64 12.09
N PRO A 11 -3.32 10.60 13.43
CA PRO A 11 -4.12 11.56 14.19
C PRO A 11 -3.70 13.02 14.00
N THR A 12 -2.48 13.29 13.52
CA THR A 12 -1.91 14.64 13.42
C THR A 12 -1.80 15.16 11.99
N GLU A 13 -1.72 14.30 10.99
CA GLU A 13 -1.49 14.71 9.60
C GLU A 13 -2.01 13.71 8.55
N ILE A 14 -2.14 14.19 7.31
CA ILE A 14 -2.40 13.33 6.16
C ILE A 14 -1.05 12.84 5.61
N ILE A 15 -0.83 11.53 5.66
CA ILE A 15 0.38 10.87 5.15
C ILE A 15 0.31 10.74 3.63
N ARG A 16 -0.87 10.39 3.09
CA ARG A 16 -1.09 10.29 1.65
C ARG A 16 -2.55 10.51 1.30
N ASP A 17 -2.76 11.16 0.16
CA ASP A 17 -4.06 11.40 -0.42
C ASP A 17 -4.08 10.95 -1.88
N ILE A 18 -4.85 9.91 -2.20
CA ILE A 18 -4.91 9.31 -3.53
C ILE A 18 -6.31 9.50 -4.09
N GLU A 19 -6.43 10.34 -5.12
CA GLU A 19 -7.67 10.44 -5.90
C GLU A 19 -7.65 9.43 -7.05
N PHE A 20 -8.75 8.68 -7.19
CA PHE A 20 -8.93 7.73 -8.28
C PHE A 20 -9.71 8.38 -9.41
N SER A 21 -9.26 8.13 -10.63
CA SER A 21 -9.96 8.54 -11.85
C SER A 21 -10.89 7.45 -12.35
N SER A 22 -11.91 7.83 -13.12
CA SER A 22 -12.69 6.85 -13.88
C SER A 22 -11.81 6.16 -14.92
N GLY A 23 -11.94 4.84 -15.04
CA GLY A 23 -11.14 4.04 -15.96
C GLY A 23 -9.93 3.40 -15.28
N LEU A 24 -8.79 3.40 -15.95
CA LEU A 24 -7.57 2.71 -15.51
C LEU A 24 -6.75 3.61 -14.58
N ASN A 25 -6.44 3.09 -13.39
CA ASN A 25 -5.51 3.71 -12.44
C ASN A 25 -4.28 2.79 -12.33
N LEU A 26 -3.07 3.35 -12.45
CA LEU A 26 -1.82 2.59 -12.43
C LEU A 26 -1.00 2.96 -11.18
N ILE A 27 -0.62 1.94 -10.41
CA ILE A 27 0.31 2.08 -9.28
C ILE A 27 1.68 1.65 -9.78
N ILE A 28 2.53 2.62 -10.09
CA ILE A 28 3.88 2.41 -10.64
C ILE A 28 4.95 2.67 -9.57
N ASP A 29 6.13 2.06 -9.74
CA ASP A 29 7.32 2.52 -9.03
C ASP A 29 7.98 3.68 -9.80
N ASP A 30 8.65 4.54 -9.04
CA ASP A 30 9.38 5.71 -9.56
C ASP A 30 10.89 5.57 -9.25
N THR A 31 11.36 4.33 -9.17
CA THR A 31 12.79 4.04 -8.90
C THR A 31 13.60 4.40 -10.14
N PRO A 32 14.61 5.31 -10.04
CA PRO A 32 15.42 5.70 -11.19
C PRO A 32 16.14 4.52 -11.83
N ILE A 33 16.11 4.44 -13.16
CA ILE A 33 16.66 3.32 -13.95
C ILE A 33 18.20 3.28 -13.89
N ASP A 34 18.85 4.41 -13.59
CA ASP A 34 20.30 4.57 -13.62
C ASP A 34 21.04 3.79 -12.52
N ASP A 35 20.34 3.38 -11.46
CA ASP A 35 20.87 2.47 -10.45
C ASP A 35 20.59 1.02 -10.84
N SER A 36 21.49 0.44 -11.63
CA SER A 36 21.50 -0.98 -12.04
C SER A 36 21.42 -2.03 -10.90
N LYS A 37 21.32 -1.60 -9.63
CA LYS A 37 21.17 -2.43 -8.43
C LYS A 37 19.87 -2.17 -7.64
N SER A 38 19.08 -1.16 -8.00
CA SER A 38 17.87 -0.78 -7.27
C SER A 38 16.66 -1.46 -7.89
N THR A 39 16.38 -2.70 -7.50
CA THR A 39 15.16 -3.40 -7.91
C THR A 39 13.93 -2.67 -7.37
N GLY A 40 12.94 -2.32 -8.20
CA GLY A 40 11.67 -1.68 -7.80
C GLY A 40 10.72 -2.55 -6.97
N ASN A 41 11.22 -3.65 -6.41
CA ASN A 41 10.47 -4.56 -5.57
C ASN A 41 10.35 -4.02 -4.14
N ASN A 42 9.25 -4.37 -3.47
CA ASN A 42 8.99 -4.02 -2.08
C ASN A 42 8.91 -2.52 -1.74
N VAL A 43 8.64 -1.66 -2.72
CA VAL A 43 8.46 -0.20 -2.52
C VAL A 43 7.08 0.20 -1.97
N GLY A 44 6.25 -0.76 -1.57
CA GLY A 44 4.92 -0.50 -0.96
C GLY A 44 3.72 -0.49 -1.93
N LYS A 45 3.89 -0.89 -3.20
CA LYS A 45 2.78 -0.98 -4.19
C LYS A 45 1.65 -1.89 -3.70
N THR A 46 1.98 -3.09 -3.23
CA THR A 46 1.02 -4.06 -2.70
C THR A 46 0.33 -3.55 -1.44
N THR A 47 1.01 -2.74 -0.63
CA THR A 47 0.43 -2.14 0.59
C THR A 47 -0.77 -1.25 0.26
N VAL A 48 -0.73 -0.49 -0.84
CA VAL A 48 -1.87 0.32 -1.28
C VAL A 48 -3.10 -0.54 -1.55
N LEU A 49 -2.93 -1.68 -2.23
CA LEU A 49 -4.03 -2.62 -2.49
C LEU A 49 -4.56 -3.25 -1.19
N LYS A 50 -3.67 -3.60 -0.26
CA LYS A 50 -4.04 -4.15 1.05
C LYS A 50 -4.84 -3.17 1.91
N LEU A 51 -4.50 -1.89 1.86
CA LEU A 51 -5.26 -0.84 2.56
C LEU A 51 -6.66 -0.68 1.97
N ILE A 52 -6.81 -0.74 0.65
CA ILE A 52 -8.12 -0.74 0.00
C ILE A 52 -8.95 -1.94 0.46
N ASP A 53 -8.37 -3.14 0.45
CA ASP A 53 -9.07 -4.37 0.88
C ASP A 53 -9.47 -4.32 2.36
N PHE A 54 -8.60 -3.78 3.23
CA PHE A 54 -8.93 -3.50 4.62
C PHE A 54 -10.13 -2.54 4.76
N CYS A 55 -10.14 -1.42 4.04
CA CYS A 55 -11.28 -0.48 4.03
C CYS A 55 -12.58 -1.13 3.53
N LEU A 56 -12.49 -2.19 2.73
CA LEU A 56 -13.63 -2.96 2.22
C LEU A 56 -14.02 -4.15 3.13
N GLY A 57 -13.39 -4.28 4.30
CA GLY A 57 -13.79 -5.24 5.35
C GLY A 57 -12.85 -6.43 5.55
N ALA A 58 -11.70 -6.47 4.87
CA ALA A 58 -10.68 -7.47 5.18
C ALA A 58 -10.11 -7.29 6.60
N LYS A 59 -9.50 -8.33 7.15
CA LYS A 59 -8.88 -8.28 8.48
C LYS A 59 -7.63 -7.39 8.46
N ALA A 60 -7.38 -6.61 9.51
CA ALA A 60 -6.23 -5.70 9.58
C ALA A 60 -4.87 -6.40 9.37
N ASN A 61 -4.77 -7.70 9.70
CA ASN A 61 -3.54 -8.46 9.56
C ASN A 61 -3.00 -8.52 8.12
N ILE A 62 -3.86 -8.38 7.10
CA ILE A 62 -3.38 -8.46 5.71
C ILE A 62 -2.37 -7.34 5.40
N ILE A 63 -2.48 -6.19 6.09
CA ILE A 63 -1.64 -5.01 5.86
C ILE A 63 -0.17 -5.33 6.18
N TYR A 64 0.06 -6.08 7.26
CA TYR A 64 1.40 -6.37 7.78
C TYR A 64 1.82 -7.84 7.66
N THR A 65 1.05 -8.71 7.01
CA THR A 65 1.49 -10.09 6.69
C THR A 65 1.85 -10.21 5.20
N ASP A 66 2.86 -11.02 4.89
CA ASP A 66 3.19 -11.35 3.50
C ASP A 66 2.04 -12.14 2.84
N THR A 67 1.72 -11.81 1.58
CA THR A 67 0.63 -12.45 0.82
C THR A 67 0.97 -13.86 0.34
N GLU A 68 2.23 -14.11 0.02
CA GLU A 68 2.75 -15.41 -0.41
C GLU A 68 3.12 -16.28 0.80
N ASN A 69 3.64 -15.66 1.87
CA ASN A 69 4.04 -16.33 3.10
C ASN A 69 3.29 -15.77 4.33
N LYS A 70 2.10 -16.29 4.61
CA LYS A 70 1.25 -15.83 5.74
C LYS A 70 1.87 -15.95 7.14
N LYS A 71 3.00 -16.64 7.29
CA LYS A 71 3.75 -16.72 8.56
C LYS A 71 4.69 -15.53 8.76
N GLU A 72 5.02 -14.83 7.68
CA GLU A 72 5.91 -13.69 7.68
C GLU A 72 5.13 -12.40 7.98
N VAL A 73 5.66 -11.65 8.93
CA VAL A 73 5.07 -10.43 9.48
C VAL A 73 6.07 -9.30 9.28
N TYR A 74 5.61 -8.19 8.70
CA TYR A 74 6.38 -6.96 8.61
C TYR A 74 6.23 -6.18 9.92
N ASP A 75 7.07 -6.49 10.90
CA ASP A 75 6.98 -5.91 12.25
C ASP A 75 7.00 -4.37 12.24
N VAL A 76 7.80 -3.75 11.37
CA VAL A 76 7.82 -2.28 11.22
C VAL A 76 6.45 -1.70 10.87
N VAL A 77 5.72 -2.35 9.97
CA VAL A 77 4.37 -1.91 9.57
C VAL A 77 3.37 -2.21 10.67
N LYS A 78 3.51 -3.37 11.33
CA LYS A 78 2.63 -3.78 12.42
C LYS A 78 2.75 -2.86 13.63
N ASP A 79 3.96 -2.44 13.99
CA ASP A 79 4.23 -1.58 15.14
C ASP A 79 3.84 -0.11 14.88
N PHE A 80 3.73 0.28 13.61
CA PHE A 80 3.23 1.60 13.21
C PHE A 80 1.71 1.75 13.36
N LEU A 81 0.95 0.63 13.27
CA LEU A 81 -0.51 0.59 13.28
C LEU A 81 -1.07 0.42 14.70
#